data_AF-A0A7C7UG75-F1
#
_entry.id   AF-A0A7C7UG75-F1
#
_cell.length_a   1.000
_cell.length_b   1.000
_cell.length_c   1.000
_cell.angle_alpha   90.00
_cell.angle_beta   90.00
_cell.angle_gamma   90.00
#
_symmetry.space_group_name_H-M   'P 1'
#
loop_
_entity.id
_entity.type
_entity.pdbx_description
1 polymer ?
#
loop_
_entity_poly.entity_id
_entity_poly.type
_entity_poly.pdbx_seq_one_letter_code
_entity_poly.pdbx_strand_id
1 'polypeptide(L)'
;LITLLFLGGWHGAYLPPVAWFLIKFGIVTILIIMGRGVYPRFRIDQLLNVGWRILIPLALIQILIIFCLAKFAPWIIPAMR
;
A
#
# COMPACT_ATOMS: atom_id res chain seq x y z
N LEU A 1 -1.18 9.50 -4.48
CA LEU A 1 -0.12 8.46 -4.61
C LEU A 1 -0.61 7.07 -4.21
N ILE A 2 -1.13 6.88 -2.99
CA ILE A 2 -1.59 5.57 -2.48
C ILE A 2 -2.59 4.91 -3.43
N THR A 3 -3.60 5.66 -3.88
CA THR A 3 -4.62 5.18 -4.82
C THR A 3 -4.05 4.77 -6.18
N LEU A 4 -3.02 5.48 -6.66
CA LEU A 4 -2.38 5.23 -7.95
C LEU A 4 -1.47 4.00 -7.91
N LEU A 5 -0.60 3.91 -6.90
CA LEU A 5 0.40 2.85 -6.80
C LEU A 5 -0.16 1.53 -6.27
N PHE A 6 -1.10 1.58 -5.32
CA PHE A 6 -1.54 0.38 -4.61
C PHE A 6 -2.98 -0.04 -4.92
N LEU A 7 -3.85 0.86 -5.39
CA LEU A 7 -5.26 0.56 -5.69
C LEU A 7 -5.60 0.61 -7.20
N GLY A 8 -4.61 0.42 -8.06
CA GLY A 8 -4.81 0.34 -9.52
C GLY A 8 -5.24 1.66 -10.18
N GLY A 9 -5.10 2.79 -9.47
CA GLY A 9 -5.32 4.13 -10.00
C GLY A 9 -6.67 4.33 -10.68
N TRP A 10 -6.61 4.48 -12.01
CA TRP A 10 -7.71 4.88 -12.89
C TRP A 10 -8.48 3.68 -13.47
N HIS A 11 -8.05 2.45 -13.19
CA HIS A 11 -8.77 1.26 -13.65
C HIS A 11 -10.03 1.01 -12.82
N GLY A 12 -11.17 0.96 -13.53
CA GLY A 12 -12.50 0.64 -13.01
C GLY A 12 -13.41 0.13 -14.13
N ALA A 13 -14.32 -0.77 -13.80
CA ALA A 13 -15.08 -1.54 -14.80
C ALA A 13 -16.18 -0.72 -15.53
N TYR A 14 -16.99 0.04 -14.78
CA TYR A 14 -18.26 0.58 -15.32
C TYR A 14 -18.43 2.11 -15.26
N LEU A 15 -17.59 2.83 -14.50
CA LEU A 15 -17.70 4.29 -14.35
C LEU A 15 -16.54 5.02 -15.04
N PRO A 16 -16.70 6.33 -15.38
CA PRO A 16 -15.62 7.16 -15.86
C PRO A 16 -14.39 7.04 -14.93
N PRO A 17 -13.16 6.92 -15.48
CA PRO A 17 -11.94 6.67 -14.70
C PRO A 17 -11.72 7.65 -13.54
N VAL A 18 -12.13 8.91 -13.74
CA VAL A 18 -12.02 9.99 -12.75
C VAL A 18 -12.93 9.75 -11.54
N ALA A 19 -14.15 9.25 -11.75
CA ALA A 19 -15.08 8.97 -10.66
C ALA A 19 -14.56 7.85 -9.75
N TRP A 20 -13.99 6.79 -10.33
CA TRP A 20 -13.37 5.71 -9.57
C TRP A 20 -12.14 6.17 -8.79
N PHE A 21 -11.32 7.03 -9.39
CA PHE A 21 -10.20 7.63 -8.67
C PHE A 21 -10.68 8.45 -7.46
N LEU A 22 -11.69 9.29 -7.63
CA LEU A 22 -12.24 10.12 -6.55
C LEU A 22 -12.83 9.29 -5.41
N ILE A 23 -13.52 8.18 -5.71
CA ILE A 23 -14.06 7.27 -4.70
C ILE A 23 -12.94 6.62 -3.89
N LYS A 24 -11.95 5.99 -4.55
CA LYS A 24 -10.81 5.36 -3.86
C LYS A 24 -10.04 6.39 -3.03
N PHE A 25 -9.86 7.60 -3.56
CA PHE A 25 -9.19 8.69 -2.87
C PHE A 25 -9.97 9.19 -1.66
N GLY A 26 -11.29 9.35 -1.79
CA GLY A 26 -12.17 9.73 -0.70
C GLY A 26 -12.11 8.71 0.44
N ILE A 27 -12.20 7.42 0.12
CA ILE A 27 -12.10 6.33 1.12
C ILE A 27 -10.76 6.39 1.84
N VAL A 28 -9.64 6.48 1.11
CA VAL A 28 -8.30 6.54 1.74
C VAL A 28 -8.18 7.77 2.64
N THR A 29 -8.65 8.93 2.19
CA THR A 29 -8.61 10.17 2.98
C THR A 29 -9.42 10.05 4.27
N ILE A 30 -10.64 9.51 4.18
CA ILE A 30 -11.48 9.27 5.34
C ILE A 30 -10.78 8.32 6.32
N LEU A 31 -10.16 7.24 5.84
CA LEU A 31 -9.44 6.30 6.70
C LEU A 31 -8.27 6.97 7.45
N ILE A 32 -7.47 7.83 6.81
CA ILE A 32 -6.36 8.49 7.53
C ILE A 32 -6.88 9.53 8.52
N ILE A 33 -7.97 10.25 8.19
CA ILE A 33 -8.60 11.21 9.10
C ILE A 33 -9.18 10.48 10.32
N MET A 34 -9.88 9.37 10.10
CA MET A 34 -10.40 8.51 11.17
C MET A 34 -9.27 7.97 12.04
N GLY A 35 -8.13 7.59 11.45
CA GLY A 35 -6.95 7.18 12.21
C GLY A 35 -6.49 8.22 13.23
N ARG A 36 -6.62 9.53 12.94
CA ARG A 36 -6.29 10.59 13.91
C ARG A 36 -7.24 10.63 15.11
N GLY A 37 -8.48 10.19 14.94
CA GLY A 37 -9.49 10.16 16.01
C GLY A 37 -9.53 8.83 16.78
N VAL A 38 -9.15 7.72 16.14
CA VAL A 38 -9.20 6.37 16.73
C VAL A 38 -7.96 6.06 17.57
N TYR A 39 -6.78 6.52 17.17
CA TYR A 39 -5.54 6.16 17.85
C TYR A 39 -5.11 7.20 18.89
N PRO A 40 -4.75 6.76 20.12
CA PRO A 40 -4.14 7.64 21.11
C PRO A 40 -2.77 8.12 20.63
N ARG A 41 -2.30 9.26 21.15
CA ARG A 41 -1.02 9.87 20.74
C ARG A 41 0.15 8.89 20.96
N PHE A 42 0.81 8.49 19.87
CA PHE A 42 1.99 7.63 19.92
C PHE A 42 3.25 8.42 20.30
N ARG A 43 4.09 7.83 21.15
CA ARG A 43 5.42 8.38 21.46
C ARG A 43 6.37 8.14 20.28
N ILE A 44 7.24 9.12 20.00
CA ILE A 44 8.21 9.04 18.89
C ILE A 44 9.10 7.80 19.03
N ASP A 45 9.50 7.45 20.25
CA ASP A 45 10.32 6.25 20.52
C ASP A 45 9.59 4.95 20.16
N GLN A 46 8.27 4.89 20.37
CA GLN A 46 7.46 3.72 20.00
C GLN A 46 7.29 3.64 18.48
N LEU A 47 7.09 4.79 17.82
CA LEU A 47 7.01 4.87 16.37
C LEU A 47 8.33 4.41 15.73
N LEU A 48 9.46 4.88 16.25
CA LEU A 48 10.79 4.51 15.79
C LEU A 48 11.04 3.01 15.98
N ASN A 49 10.69 2.47 17.15
CA ASN A 49 10.83 1.04 17.41
C ASN A 49 10.00 0.19 16.43
N VAL A 50 8.74 0.55 16.17
CA VAL A 50 7.91 -0.16 15.18
C VAL A 50 8.49 -0.05 13.77
N GLY A 51 8.95 1.14 13.37
CA GLY A 51 9.58 1.37 12.07
C GLY A 51 10.81 0.49 11.86
N TRP A 52 11.77 0.58 12.77
CA TRP A 52 13.06 -0.09 12.62
C TRP A 52 13.02 -1.58 12.93
N ARG A 53 12.23 -2.01 13.92
CA ARG A 53 12.20 -3.41 14.35
C ARG A 53 11.23 -4.26 13.53
N ILE A 54 10.17 -3.67 12.98
CA ILE A 54 9.10 -4.43 12.31
C ILE A 54 9.00 -4.04 10.83
N LEU A 55 8.86 -2.75 10.51
CA LEU A 55 8.58 -2.34 9.12
C LEU A 55 9.78 -2.57 8.20
N ILE A 56 11.01 -2.26 8.63
CA ILE A 56 12.20 -2.45 7.81
C ILE A 56 12.46 -3.93 7.49
N PRO A 57 12.51 -4.86 8.48
CA PRO A 57 12.68 -6.28 8.18
C PRO A 57 11.55 -6.84 7.31
N LEU A 58 10.31 -6.41 7.54
CA LEU A 58 9.17 -6.85 6.75
C LEU A 58 9.28 -6.39 5.28
N ALA A 59 9.72 -5.16 5.04
CA ALA A 59 9.95 -4.65 3.68
C ALA A 59 11.05 -5.45 2.96
N LEU A 60 12.12 -5.82 3.65
CA LEU A 60 13.18 -6.67 3.09
C LEU A 60 12.67 -8.07 2.73
N ILE A 61 11.88 -8.68 3.62
CA ILE A 61 11.26 -9.99 3.35
C ILE A 61 10.34 -9.91 2.12
N GLN A 62 9.54 -8.86 2.00
CA GLN A 62 8.67 -8.66 0.82
C GLN A 62 9.48 -8.58 -0.48
N ILE A 63 10.61 -7.87 -0.49
CA ILE A 63 11.49 -7.79 -1.65
C ILE A 63 12.06 -9.18 -2.00
N LEU A 64 12.53 -9.93 -1.00
CA LEU A 64 13.05 -11.29 -1.20
C LEU A 64 11.98 -12.24 -1.75
N ILE A 65 10.75 -12.16 -1.24
CA ILE A 65 9.61 -12.95 -1.73
C ILE A 65 9.34 -12.63 -3.21
N ILE A 66 9.26 -11.34 -3.56
CA ILE A 66 8.99 -10.93 -4.95
C ILE A 66 10.14 -11.39 -5.87
N PHE A 67 11.39 -11.24 -5.44
CA PHE A 67 12.56 -11.71 -6.21
C PHE A 67 12.53 -13.22 -6.43
N CYS A 68 12.23 -13.99 -5.39
CA CYS A 68 12.09 -15.44 -5.47
C CYS A 68 10.95 -15.83 -6.42
N LEU A 69 9.78 -15.23 -6.26
CA LEU A 69 8.60 -15.49 -7.08
C LEU A 69 8.86 -15.19 -8.56
N ALA A 70 9.52 -14.06 -8.85
CA ALA A 70 9.87 -13.68 -10.22
C ALA A 70 10.80 -14.70 -10.89
N LYS A 71 11.73 -15.29 -10.13
CA LYS A 71 12.67 -16.29 -10.65
C LYS A 71 12.01 -17.66 -10.87
N PHE A 72 11.16 -18.11 -9.95
CA PHE A 72 10.58 -19.47 -9.99
C PHE A 72 9.25 -19.57 -10.75
N ALA A 73 8.47 -18.50 -10.79
CA ALA A 73 7.14 -18.48 -11.42
C ALA A 73 6.92 -17.19 -12.27
N PRO A 74 7.68 -17.00 -13.36
CA PRO A 74 7.61 -15.78 -14.18
C PRO A 74 6.25 -15.58 -14.88
N TRP A 75 5.37 -16.59 -14.91
CA TRP A 75 4.02 -16.47 -15.47
C TRP A 75 3.03 -15.71 -14.57
N ILE A 76 3.35 -15.50 -13.29
CA ILE A 76 2.47 -14.85 -12.31
C ILE A 76 2.60 -13.33 -12.33
N ILE A 77 3.75 -12.80 -12.73
CA ILE A 77 4.04 -11.36 -12.75
C ILE A 77 4.23 -10.91 -14.21
N PRO A 78 3.18 -10.40 -14.89
CA PRO A 78 3.26 -9.99 -16.29
C PRO A 78 4.12 -8.73 -16.51
N ALA A 79 4.42 -7.97 -15.45
CA ALA A 79 5.07 -6.66 -15.53
C ALA A 79 6.60 -6.70 -15.73
N MET A 80 7.25 -7.87 -15.67
CA MET A 80 8.71 -8.05 -15.87
C MET A 80 9.07 -8.75 -17.19
N ARG A 81 8.16 -8.72 -18.18
CA ARG A 81 8.46 -9.07 -19.59
C ARG A 81 8.72 -7.84 -20.42
#